data_AF-A0A2V7NZ45-F1
#
_entry.id   AF-A0A2V7NZ45-F1
#
_cell.length_a   1.000
_cell.length_b   1.000
_cell.length_c   1.000
_cell.angle_alpha   90.00
_cell.angle_beta   90.00
_cell.angle_gamma   90.00
#
_symmetry.space_group_name_H-M   'P 1'
#
loop_
_entity.id
_entity.type
_entity.pdbx_description
1 polymer ?
#
loop_
_entity_poly.entity_id
_entity_poly.type
_entity_poly.pdbx_seq_one_letter_code
_entity_poly.pdbx_strand_id
1 'polypeptide(L)'
;MTTRPRFQYRPPNFDAPPLSEAPDARFEPAPADGVLPDGFFSTTNLPTYVKVAGAWRRPRLPRMDCVVVLHPHGDLVVTEPRRVAQGAPVAVGAAEDGSQGIYVHVEGFLGGSHSANEFRFMQTEVSRERPADYGLLAQLLGEEQQRGGKTLWVVGPALVHARAREDLIWFIRNGYVSALLGGNAVAVHDLEAAIFGTTLGMSSSGEGVEGGHALHMRAINTIRRAGGIARAVERGIVKAGIMHALVEHRVPFVLAGSIRDDGPLPEVLSDTLAAQDAMRQHTAQATFAVFVATALHAIAVGNMLPAFVDAPTPDGIRPLTTICVDQTEFVVTKLKDRGTHQAYGVVTNAQDFMHVLRFYVERWQQAQTPASLVR
;
A
#
# COMPACT_ATOMS: atom_id res chain seq x y z
N MET A 1 17.62 -23.81 -4.90
CA MET A 1 16.50 -24.12 -5.82
C MET A 1 15.70 -22.85 -5.99
N THR A 2 15.79 -22.19 -7.15
CA THR A 2 15.01 -20.99 -7.46
C THR A 2 13.53 -21.40 -7.59
N THR A 3 12.77 -21.20 -6.52
CA THR A 3 11.31 -21.27 -6.55
C THR A 3 10.83 -20.28 -7.60
N ARG A 4 10.12 -20.77 -8.63
CA ARG A 4 9.46 -19.89 -9.60
C ARG A 4 8.58 -18.89 -8.81
N PRO A 5 8.54 -17.60 -9.17
CA PRO A 5 7.68 -16.65 -8.50
C PRO A 5 6.24 -17.17 -8.52
N ARG A 6 5.57 -17.14 -7.37
CA ARG A 6 4.20 -17.67 -7.19
C ARG A 6 3.20 -17.09 -8.20
N PHE A 7 3.50 -15.92 -8.74
CA PHE A 7 2.68 -15.19 -9.70
C PHE A 7 3.56 -14.76 -10.88
N GLN A 8 3.40 -15.41 -12.03
CA GLN A 8 4.02 -14.98 -13.29
C GLN A 8 2.92 -14.44 -14.20
N TYR A 9 3.05 -13.19 -14.63
CA TYR A 9 2.06 -12.59 -15.51
C TYR A 9 2.07 -13.24 -16.89
N ARG A 10 0.89 -13.57 -17.43
CA ARG A 10 0.71 -13.97 -18.82
C ARG A 10 -0.08 -12.87 -19.55
N PRO A 11 0.51 -12.15 -20.51
CA PRO A 11 -0.22 -11.10 -21.22
C PRO A 11 -1.36 -11.67 -22.07
N PRO A 12 -2.43 -10.90 -22.34
CA PRO A 12 -3.47 -11.29 -23.27
C PRO A 12 -2.91 -11.36 -24.69
N ASN A 13 -3.46 -12.24 -25.53
CA ASN A 13 -3.20 -12.23 -26.95
C ASN A 13 -4.24 -11.35 -27.66
N PHE A 14 -3.91 -10.08 -27.89
CA PHE A 14 -4.81 -9.12 -28.55
C PHE A 14 -5.00 -9.38 -30.05
N ASP A 15 -4.14 -10.18 -30.67
CA ASP A 15 -4.20 -10.52 -32.09
C ASP A 15 -5.08 -11.74 -32.38
N ALA A 16 -5.49 -12.47 -31.34
CA ALA A 16 -6.39 -13.62 -31.46
C ALA A 16 -7.86 -13.24 -31.15
N PRO A 17 -8.84 -13.87 -31.83
CA PRO A 17 -10.24 -13.78 -31.42
C PRO A 17 -10.44 -14.28 -29.97
N PRO A 18 -11.36 -13.67 -29.21
CA PRO A 18 -12.29 -12.62 -29.63
C PRO A 18 -11.71 -11.19 -29.59
N LEU A 19 -10.50 -10.99 -29.05
CA LEU A 19 -9.96 -9.64 -28.77
C LEU A 19 -9.53 -8.87 -30.03
N SER A 20 -9.08 -9.57 -31.07
CA SER A 20 -8.73 -8.94 -32.35
C SER A 20 -9.95 -8.36 -33.06
N GLU A 21 -11.09 -9.02 -32.95
CA GLU A 21 -12.37 -8.65 -33.58
C GLU A 21 -13.25 -7.73 -32.70
N ALA A 22 -12.84 -7.49 -31.46
CA ALA A 22 -13.57 -6.63 -30.53
C ALA A 22 -13.75 -5.20 -31.08
N PRO A 23 -14.89 -4.54 -30.79
CA PRO A 23 -15.10 -3.15 -31.16
C PRO A 23 -14.24 -2.20 -30.30
N ASP A 24 -14.12 -0.95 -30.74
CA ASP A 24 -13.64 0.12 -29.88
C ASP A 24 -14.61 0.37 -28.72
N ALA A 25 -14.08 0.76 -27.56
CA ALA A 25 -14.87 1.11 -26.39
C ALA A 25 -15.71 2.36 -26.65
N ARG A 26 -16.90 2.38 -26.06
CA ARG A 26 -17.80 3.53 -26.10
C ARG A 26 -17.48 4.49 -24.97
N PHE A 27 -17.58 5.78 -25.26
CA PHE A 27 -17.43 6.85 -24.27
C PHE A 27 -18.62 7.79 -24.33
N GLU A 28 -19.13 8.18 -23.16
CA GLU A 28 -20.24 9.13 -23.02
C GLU A 28 -19.83 10.32 -22.15
N PRO A 29 -20.33 11.53 -22.44
CA PRO A 29 -20.01 12.71 -21.65
C PRO A 29 -20.61 12.60 -20.24
N ALA A 30 -19.81 12.93 -19.22
CA ALA A 30 -20.30 13.08 -17.85
C ALA A 30 -21.38 14.18 -17.78
N PRO A 31 -22.58 13.91 -17.20
CA PRO A 31 -23.68 14.86 -17.20
C PRO A 31 -23.44 16.10 -16.32
N ALA A 32 -22.63 15.98 -15.27
CA ALA A 32 -22.24 17.07 -14.37
C ALA A 32 -20.93 16.73 -13.64
N ASP A 33 -20.33 17.71 -12.97
CA ASP A 33 -19.16 17.49 -12.11
C ASP A 33 -19.48 16.44 -11.04
N GLY A 34 -18.65 15.40 -10.96
CA GLY A 34 -18.83 14.30 -10.00
C GLY A 34 -19.92 13.29 -10.36
N VAL A 35 -20.61 13.44 -11.49
CA VAL A 35 -21.72 12.56 -11.91
C VAL A 35 -21.28 11.75 -13.14
N LEU A 36 -21.48 10.44 -13.07
CA LEU A 36 -21.09 9.50 -14.13
C LEU A 36 -22.27 9.24 -15.08
N PRO A 37 -22.03 8.97 -16.38
CA PRO A 37 -23.09 8.57 -17.30
C PRO A 37 -23.68 7.21 -16.90
N ASP A 38 -24.92 6.95 -17.34
CA ASP A 38 -25.54 5.65 -17.14
C ASP A 38 -24.72 4.54 -17.83
N GLY A 39 -24.54 3.41 -17.14
CA GLY A 39 -23.76 2.30 -17.67
C GLY A 39 -22.25 2.54 -17.72
N PHE A 40 -21.72 3.50 -16.95
CA PHE A 40 -20.28 3.68 -16.78
C PHE A 40 -19.59 2.37 -16.39
N PHE A 41 -18.39 2.16 -16.91
CA PHE A 41 -17.55 1.04 -16.49
C PHE A 41 -16.86 1.37 -15.15
N SER A 42 -17.14 0.57 -14.12
CA SER A 42 -16.47 0.66 -12.82
C SER A 42 -15.17 -0.14 -12.85
N THR A 43 -14.03 0.53 -12.64
CA THR A 43 -12.72 -0.13 -12.72
C THR A 43 -12.47 -1.09 -11.57
N THR A 44 -11.68 -2.13 -11.85
CA THR A 44 -11.10 -3.02 -10.84
C THR A 44 -9.67 -2.58 -10.51
N ASN A 45 -9.00 -3.29 -9.59
CA ASN A 45 -7.56 -3.13 -9.36
C ASN A 45 -6.70 -4.04 -10.27
N LEU A 46 -7.31 -4.85 -11.12
CA LEU A 46 -6.65 -5.79 -12.03
C LEU A 46 -6.21 -5.09 -13.33
N PRO A 47 -5.39 -5.74 -14.18
CA PRO A 47 -5.00 -5.18 -15.47
C PRO A 47 -6.22 -4.98 -16.37
N THR A 48 -6.60 -3.73 -16.59
CA THR A 48 -7.68 -3.34 -17.51
C THR A 48 -7.09 -2.80 -18.80
N TYR A 49 -7.64 -3.24 -19.92
CA TYR A 49 -7.32 -2.81 -21.26
C TYR A 49 -8.57 -2.24 -21.92
N VAL A 50 -8.42 -1.14 -22.64
CA VAL A 50 -9.51 -0.46 -23.36
C VAL A 50 -9.09 -0.28 -24.81
N LYS A 51 -9.91 -0.74 -25.75
CA LYS A 51 -9.67 -0.61 -27.19
C LYS A 51 -10.13 0.77 -27.65
N VAL A 52 -9.22 1.55 -28.22
CA VAL A 52 -9.53 2.90 -28.75
C VAL A 52 -8.73 3.11 -30.02
N ALA A 53 -9.40 3.56 -31.08
CA ALA A 53 -8.81 3.71 -32.40
C ALA A 53 -8.15 2.41 -32.89
N GLY A 54 -8.80 1.27 -32.64
CA GLY A 54 -8.35 -0.06 -33.03
C GLY A 54 -7.25 -0.67 -32.16
N ALA A 55 -6.69 0.07 -31.19
CA ALA A 55 -5.58 -0.39 -30.36
C ALA A 55 -6.00 -0.63 -28.90
N TRP A 56 -5.62 -1.78 -28.36
CA TRP A 56 -5.78 -2.10 -26.94
C TRP A 56 -4.73 -1.37 -26.10
N ARG A 57 -5.17 -0.59 -25.12
CA ARG A 57 -4.28 0.23 -24.27
C ARG A 57 -4.68 0.13 -22.81
N ARG A 58 -3.71 0.17 -21.90
CA ARG A 58 -3.97 0.21 -20.45
C ARG A 58 -4.15 1.66 -19.98
N PRO A 59 -5.22 1.97 -19.24
CA PRO A 59 -5.35 3.26 -18.57
C PRO A 59 -4.22 3.50 -17.57
N ARG A 60 -3.74 4.74 -17.47
CA ARG A 60 -2.81 5.17 -16.44
C ARG A 60 -3.49 5.22 -15.08
N LEU A 61 -2.66 5.13 -14.03
CA LEU A 61 -3.07 5.25 -12.63
C LEU A 61 -4.14 4.23 -12.22
N PRO A 62 -3.93 2.91 -12.40
CA PRO A 62 -4.92 1.90 -12.03
C PRO A 62 -5.41 2.03 -10.57
N ARG A 63 -6.71 1.82 -10.37
CA ARG A 63 -7.43 1.91 -9.08
C ARG A 63 -8.79 1.23 -9.23
N MET A 64 -9.24 0.53 -8.20
CA MET A 64 -10.63 0.05 -8.14
C MET A 64 -11.62 1.19 -7.86
N ASP A 65 -12.91 0.94 -8.10
CA ASP A 65 -14.02 1.84 -7.75
C ASP A 65 -13.87 3.25 -8.39
N CYS A 66 -13.35 3.29 -9.62
CA CYS A 66 -13.15 4.51 -10.40
C CYS A 66 -13.73 4.33 -11.82
N VAL A 67 -13.52 5.31 -12.69
CA VAL A 67 -13.90 5.24 -14.11
C VAL A 67 -12.71 5.51 -15.02
N VAL A 68 -12.78 5.06 -16.27
CA VAL A 68 -11.77 5.41 -17.28
C VAL A 68 -12.25 6.65 -18.05
N VAL A 69 -11.46 7.72 -18.01
CA VAL A 69 -11.69 8.96 -18.76
C VAL A 69 -10.74 9.03 -19.96
N LEU A 70 -11.26 9.39 -21.13
CA LEU A 70 -10.48 9.65 -22.34
C LEU A 70 -10.07 11.14 -22.39
N HIS A 71 -8.82 11.43 -22.07
CA HIS A 71 -8.27 12.78 -22.16
C HIS A 71 -7.95 13.17 -23.62
N PRO A 72 -7.77 14.47 -23.89
CA PRO A 72 -7.25 14.96 -25.18
C PRO A 72 -5.98 14.21 -25.59
N HIS A 73 -5.74 14.08 -26.90
CA HIS A 73 -4.64 13.30 -27.49
C HIS A 73 -4.75 11.78 -27.29
N GLY A 74 -5.85 11.30 -26.73
CA GLY A 74 -6.18 9.88 -26.65
C GLY A 74 -5.67 9.19 -25.39
N ASP A 75 -5.23 9.93 -24.38
CA ASP A 75 -4.76 9.38 -23.11
C ASP A 75 -5.92 8.78 -22.30
N LEU A 76 -5.74 7.57 -21.77
CA LEU A 76 -6.71 6.92 -20.89
C LEU A 76 -6.24 7.03 -19.44
N VAL A 77 -7.08 7.59 -18.57
CA VAL A 77 -6.74 7.80 -17.16
C VAL A 77 -7.86 7.29 -16.28
N VAL A 78 -7.51 6.42 -15.32
CA VAL A 78 -8.45 6.04 -14.26
C VAL A 78 -8.64 7.23 -13.32
N THR A 79 -9.88 7.64 -13.15
CA THR A 79 -10.26 8.87 -12.46
C THR A 79 -11.33 8.56 -11.41
N GLU A 80 -11.13 9.03 -10.18
CA GLU A 80 -12.14 8.93 -9.13
C GLU A 80 -13.41 9.69 -9.53
N PRO A 81 -14.62 9.20 -9.22
CA PRO A 81 -15.86 9.86 -9.63
C PRO A 81 -15.93 11.34 -9.23
N ARG A 82 -15.49 11.68 -8.01
CA ARG A 82 -15.44 13.07 -7.50
C ARG A 82 -14.51 14.02 -8.28
N ARG A 83 -13.67 13.51 -9.18
CA ARG A 83 -12.73 14.28 -10.01
C ARG A 83 -13.19 14.37 -11.46
N VAL A 84 -14.26 13.67 -11.85
CA VAL A 84 -14.80 13.73 -13.20
C VAL A 84 -15.48 15.08 -13.40
N ALA A 85 -15.03 15.82 -14.41
CA ALA A 85 -15.64 17.09 -14.80
C ALA A 85 -16.81 16.86 -15.76
N GLN A 86 -17.79 17.76 -15.75
CA GLN A 86 -18.88 17.79 -16.71
C GLN A 86 -18.35 17.73 -18.15
N GLY A 87 -18.96 16.89 -18.98
CA GLY A 87 -18.60 16.70 -20.39
C GLY A 87 -17.38 15.80 -20.61
N ALA A 88 -16.67 15.36 -19.57
CA ALA A 88 -15.55 14.44 -19.71
C ALA A 88 -16.05 13.11 -20.33
N PRO A 89 -15.38 12.58 -21.37
CA PRO A 89 -15.77 11.32 -22.00
C PRO A 89 -15.37 10.14 -21.10
N VAL A 90 -16.36 9.51 -20.49
CA VAL A 90 -16.23 8.36 -19.58
C VAL A 90 -16.54 7.07 -20.32
N ALA A 91 -15.71 6.04 -20.16
CA ALA A 91 -15.96 4.73 -20.74
C ALA A 91 -17.25 4.11 -20.20
N VAL A 92 -18.08 3.58 -21.09
CA VAL A 92 -19.35 2.90 -20.75
C VAL A 92 -19.35 1.47 -21.27
N GLY A 93 -19.96 0.56 -20.50
CA GLY A 93 -19.96 -0.87 -20.74
C GLY A 93 -19.84 -1.65 -19.44
N ALA A 94 -20.49 -2.81 -19.38
CA ALA A 94 -20.45 -3.71 -18.21
C ALA A 94 -19.65 -5.00 -18.50
N ALA A 95 -19.38 -5.30 -19.76
CA ALA A 95 -18.63 -6.49 -20.14
C ALA A 95 -17.12 -6.29 -19.92
N GLU A 96 -16.49 -7.29 -19.30
CA GLU A 96 -15.05 -7.32 -19.00
C GLU A 96 -14.26 -8.27 -19.92
N ASP A 97 -14.93 -8.91 -20.89
CA ASP A 97 -14.39 -9.94 -21.78
C ASP A 97 -13.87 -9.38 -23.13
N GLY A 98 -13.90 -8.06 -23.29
CA GLY A 98 -13.51 -7.36 -24.50
C GLY A 98 -14.65 -7.14 -25.51
N SER A 99 -15.83 -7.74 -25.33
CA SER A 99 -16.96 -7.61 -26.27
C SER A 99 -17.48 -6.17 -26.45
N GLN A 100 -17.20 -5.29 -25.48
CA GLN A 100 -17.55 -3.86 -25.51
C GLN A 100 -16.30 -2.96 -25.59
N GLY A 101 -15.16 -3.51 -26.03
CA GLY A 101 -13.89 -2.78 -26.10
C GLY A 101 -13.21 -2.56 -24.74
N ILE A 102 -13.69 -3.21 -23.67
CA ILE A 102 -13.10 -3.19 -22.33
C ILE A 102 -12.79 -4.62 -21.91
N TYR A 103 -11.55 -4.88 -21.51
CA TYR A 103 -11.07 -6.19 -21.11
C TYR A 103 -10.35 -6.14 -19.77
N VAL A 104 -10.80 -6.93 -18.79
CA VAL A 104 -10.14 -7.09 -17.49
C VAL A 104 -9.44 -8.44 -17.47
N HIS A 105 -8.11 -8.42 -17.39
CA HIS A 105 -7.32 -9.64 -17.42
C HIS A 105 -7.20 -10.30 -16.05
N VAL A 106 -8.24 -11.01 -15.64
CA VAL A 106 -8.32 -11.71 -14.35
C VAL A 106 -7.33 -12.87 -14.26
N GLU A 107 -7.21 -13.66 -15.33
CA GLU A 107 -6.37 -14.86 -15.36
C GLU A 107 -4.88 -14.55 -15.48
N GLY A 108 -4.52 -13.30 -15.81
CA GLY A 108 -3.13 -12.91 -16.03
C GLY A 108 -2.22 -13.19 -14.84
N PHE A 109 -2.76 -13.18 -13.61
CA PHE A 109 -2.02 -13.51 -12.39
C PHE A 109 -2.40 -14.85 -11.76
N LEU A 110 -3.41 -15.54 -12.30
CA LEU A 110 -3.81 -16.85 -11.80
C LEU A 110 -2.90 -17.90 -12.43
N GLY A 111 -1.95 -18.40 -11.64
CA GLY A 111 -1.19 -19.59 -12.01
C GLY A 111 -2.16 -20.76 -12.16
N GLY A 112 -2.53 -21.10 -13.40
CA GLY A 112 -3.51 -22.13 -13.71
C GLY A 112 -3.22 -23.44 -12.98
N SER A 113 -4.03 -23.75 -11.97
CA SER A 113 -4.24 -25.10 -11.46
C SER A 113 -5.50 -25.16 -10.58
N HIS A 114 -6.68 -25.14 -11.21
CA HIS A 114 -7.84 -25.80 -10.60
C HIS A 114 -7.73 -27.29 -10.91
N SER A 115 -6.95 -28.04 -10.13
CA SER A 115 -7.01 -29.50 -10.20
C SER A 115 -8.25 -29.98 -9.47
N ALA A 116 -9.14 -30.70 -10.15
CA ALA A 116 -10.39 -31.26 -9.65
C ALA A 116 -10.20 -32.45 -8.69
N ASN A 117 -9.53 -32.26 -7.55
CA ASN A 117 -9.49 -33.25 -6.46
C ASN A 117 -10.00 -32.62 -5.14
N GLU A 118 -11.25 -32.94 -4.82
CA GLU A 118 -12.03 -32.53 -3.65
C GLU A 118 -11.64 -33.33 -2.40
N PHE A 119 -10.63 -32.85 -1.66
CA PHE A 119 -10.53 -32.84 -0.19
C PHE A 119 -9.15 -32.28 0.18
N ARG A 120 -9.10 -31.11 0.82
CA ARG A 120 -7.84 -30.46 1.24
C ARG A 120 -8.07 -29.75 2.58
N PHE A 121 -7.17 -29.92 3.53
CA PHE A 121 -7.12 -29.10 4.75
C PHE A 121 -6.53 -27.70 4.43
N MET A 122 -6.88 -26.68 5.22
CA MET A 122 -6.35 -25.30 5.08
C MET A 122 -6.68 -24.62 3.74
N GLN A 123 -7.91 -24.74 3.26
CA GLN A 123 -8.37 -24.07 2.04
C GLN A 123 -8.45 -22.54 2.20
N THR A 124 -8.60 -22.04 3.42
CA THR A 124 -8.53 -20.61 3.69
C THR A 124 -7.08 -20.13 3.52
N GLU A 125 -6.86 -19.21 2.57
CA GLU A 125 -5.52 -18.69 2.32
C GLU A 125 -4.95 -17.87 3.48
N VAL A 126 -5.81 -17.45 4.42
CA VAL A 126 -5.48 -16.64 5.60
C VAL A 126 -5.91 -17.42 6.84
N SER A 127 -4.96 -17.76 7.70
CA SER A 127 -5.21 -18.44 8.96
C SER A 127 -4.06 -18.15 9.93
N ARG A 128 -4.37 -18.00 11.22
CA ARG A 128 -3.37 -18.02 12.31
C ARG A 128 -2.52 -19.29 12.31
N GLU A 129 -3.07 -20.41 11.82
CA GLU A 129 -2.41 -21.71 11.80
C GLU A 129 -1.50 -21.91 10.58
N ARG A 130 -1.40 -20.89 9.71
CA ARG A 130 -0.50 -20.92 8.55
C ARG A 130 0.77 -20.12 8.86
N PRO A 131 1.93 -20.78 9.01
CA PRO A 131 3.17 -20.06 9.31
C PRO A 131 3.58 -19.17 8.14
N ALA A 132 4.03 -17.96 8.46
CA ALA A 132 4.58 -17.03 7.47
C ALA A 132 5.99 -17.46 7.07
N ASP A 133 6.26 -17.46 5.76
CA ASP A 133 7.60 -17.69 5.22
C ASP A 133 8.41 -16.38 5.22
N TYR A 134 9.00 -16.04 6.36
CA TYR A 134 9.79 -14.82 6.53
C TYR A 134 11.01 -14.76 5.60
N GLY A 135 11.57 -15.92 5.21
CA GLY A 135 12.67 -15.99 4.25
C GLY A 135 12.25 -15.49 2.87
N LEU A 136 11.08 -15.95 2.40
CA LEU A 136 10.47 -15.45 1.18
C LEU A 136 10.10 -13.96 1.28
N LEU A 137 9.47 -13.52 2.37
CA LEU A 137 9.09 -12.10 2.54
C LEU A 137 10.32 -11.18 2.51
N ALA A 138 11.40 -11.58 3.19
CA ALA A 138 12.66 -10.86 3.18
C ALA A 138 13.31 -10.83 1.79
N GLN A 139 13.30 -11.96 1.08
CA GLN A 139 13.78 -12.03 -0.29
C GLN A 139 13.01 -11.07 -1.21
N LEU A 140 11.67 -11.11 -1.17
CA LEU A 140 10.83 -10.24 -2.00
C LEU A 140 11.07 -8.76 -1.72
N LEU A 141 11.15 -8.38 -0.43
CA LEU A 141 11.45 -7.00 -0.03
C LEU A 141 12.86 -6.57 -0.44
N GLY A 142 13.85 -7.45 -0.30
CA GLY A 142 15.22 -7.21 -0.72
C GLY A 142 15.38 -7.04 -2.24
N GLU A 143 14.77 -7.92 -3.02
CA GLU A 143 14.76 -7.85 -4.48
C GLU A 143 14.05 -6.59 -4.98
N GLU A 144 13.00 -6.14 -4.29
CA GLU A 144 12.34 -4.88 -4.59
C GLU A 144 13.24 -3.68 -4.32
N GLN A 145 14.01 -3.71 -3.24
CA GLN A 145 14.98 -2.65 -2.96
C GLN A 145 16.09 -2.60 -4.01
N GLN A 146 16.67 -3.76 -4.38
CA GLN A 146 17.76 -3.84 -5.36
C GLN A 146 17.38 -3.25 -6.73
N ARG A 147 16.10 -3.34 -7.12
CA ARG A 147 15.60 -2.76 -8.38
C ARG A 147 15.16 -1.30 -8.27
N GLY A 148 15.40 -0.65 -7.12
CA GLY A 148 14.99 0.74 -6.89
C GLY A 148 13.48 0.93 -6.75
N GLY A 149 12.78 -0.10 -6.27
CA GLY A 149 11.35 -0.09 -6.05
C GLY A 149 10.89 0.96 -5.04
N LYS A 150 9.59 1.26 -5.07
CA LYS A 150 8.91 2.18 -4.15
C LYS A 150 8.10 1.39 -3.13
N THR A 151 8.73 1.09 -2.00
CA THR A 151 8.10 0.34 -0.91
C THR A 151 7.33 1.27 0.01
N LEU A 152 6.01 1.11 0.02
CA LEU A 152 5.09 1.87 0.87
C LEU A 152 4.85 1.14 2.20
N TRP A 153 4.94 1.86 3.32
CA TRP A 153 4.61 1.31 4.63
C TRP A 153 3.38 1.99 5.20
N VAL A 154 2.39 1.20 5.62
CA VAL A 154 1.14 1.70 6.23
C VAL A 154 1.07 1.23 7.66
N VAL A 155 1.17 2.14 8.63
CA VAL A 155 1.47 1.78 10.03
C VAL A 155 0.45 2.37 11.00
N GLY A 156 -0.04 1.52 11.90
CA GLY A 156 -0.88 1.92 13.03
C GLY A 156 -0.12 2.13 14.34
N PRO A 157 -0.76 2.78 15.34
CA PRO A 157 -0.15 3.04 16.63
C PRO A 157 0.20 1.77 17.41
N ALA A 158 -0.46 0.65 17.13
CA ALA A 158 -0.17 -0.64 17.77
C ALA A 158 1.27 -1.13 17.49
N LEU A 159 1.91 -0.71 16.39
CA LEU A 159 3.33 -0.96 16.15
C LEU A 159 4.20 -0.31 17.23
N VAL A 160 3.88 0.93 17.62
CA VAL A 160 4.57 1.67 18.66
C VAL A 160 4.31 1.04 20.03
N HIS A 161 3.04 0.68 20.30
CA HIS A 161 2.62 0.06 21.57
C HIS A 161 3.26 -1.31 21.78
N ALA A 162 3.41 -2.07 20.71
CA ALA A 162 4.09 -3.35 20.68
C ALA A 162 5.62 -3.22 20.61
N ARG A 163 6.20 -2.04 20.88
CA ARG A 163 7.66 -1.85 21.01
C ARG A 163 8.47 -2.19 19.75
N ALA A 164 7.87 -2.10 18.57
CA ALA A 164 8.52 -2.39 17.29
C ALA A 164 9.15 -1.15 16.61
N ARG A 165 9.32 -0.05 17.37
CA ARG A 165 9.81 1.24 16.85
C ARG A 165 11.21 1.11 16.24
N GLU A 166 12.12 0.47 16.96
CA GLU A 166 13.52 0.35 16.55
C GLU A 166 13.69 -0.45 15.25
N ASP A 167 12.85 -1.46 15.04
CA ASP A 167 12.88 -2.24 13.80
C ASP A 167 12.37 -1.42 12.61
N LEU A 168 11.31 -0.63 12.77
CA LEU A 168 10.86 0.27 11.71
C LEU A 168 11.89 1.37 11.42
N ILE A 169 12.52 1.93 12.45
CA ILE A 169 13.62 2.89 12.30
C ILE A 169 14.76 2.25 11.50
N TRP A 170 15.10 1.00 11.78
CA TRP A 170 16.11 0.26 11.01
C TRP A 170 15.70 0.15 9.53
N PHE A 171 14.46 -0.22 9.21
CA PHE A 171 13.99 -0.28 7.82
C PHE A 171 14.06 1.08 7.11
N ILE A 172 13.71 2.17 7.80
CA ILE A 172 13.82 3.54 7.27
C ILE A 172 15.29 3.86 6.96
N ARG A 173 16.19 3.67 7.93
CA ARG A 173 17.62 3.97 7.82
C ARG A 173 18.31 3.17 6.71
N ASN A 174 17.86 1.94 6.50
CA ASN A 174 18.42 1.04 5.49
C ASN A 174 17.70 1.17 4.12
N GLY A 175 16.83 2.16 3.92
CA GLY A 175 16.25 2.47 2.61
C GLY A 175 15.16 1.51 2.14
N TYR A 176 14.51 0.79 3.06
CA TYR A 176 13.38 -0.11 2.76
C TYR A 176 12.01 0.59 2.82
N VAL A 177 11.98 1.87 3.22
CA VAL A 177 10.77 2.68 3.31
C VAL A 177 10.89 3.85 2.35
N SER A 178 10.11 3.83 1.27
CA SER A 178 10.05 4.94 0.30
C SER A 178 9.03 6.01 0.67
N ALA A 179 7.97 5.61 1.37
CA ALA A 179 6.99 6.52 1.97
C ALA A 179 6.29 5.81 3.14
N LEU A 180 5.87 6.58 4.15
CA LEU A 180 5.09 6.07 5.28
C LEU A 180 3.70 6.72 5.33
N LEU A 181 2.64 5.91 5.38
CA LEU A 181 1.27 6.37 5.53
C LEU A 181 0.74 5.94 6.90
N GLY A 182 0.09 6.85 7.60
CA GLY A 182 -0.51 6.58 8.91
C GLY A 182 -1.48 7.67 9.29
N GLY A 183 -1.70 7.83 10.60
CA GLY A 183 -2.53 8.90 11.15
C GLY A 183 -1.88 9.56 12.36
N ASN A 184 -2.60 10.51 12.98
CA ASN A 184 -2.10 11.28 14.11
C ASN A 184 -1.55 10.38 15.24
N ALA A 185 -2.30 9.35 15.64
CA ALA A 185 -1.97 8.51 16.79
C ALA A 185 -0.59 7.82 16.70
N VAL A 186 -0.19 7.29 15.54
CA VAL A 186 1.12 6.63 15.40
C VAL A 186 2.26 7.63 15.56
N ALA A 187 2.12 8.83 14.98
CA ALA A 187 3.11 9.89 15.10
C ALA A 187 3.17 10.45 16.52
N VAL A 188 2.02 10.73 17.14
CA VAL A 188 1.96 11.26 18.52
C VAL A 188 2.61 10.29 19.50
N HIS A 189 2.29 9.00 19.44
CA HIS A 189 2.83 8.01 20.36
C HIS A 189 4.33 7.76 20.14
N ASP A 190 4.81 7.82 18.90
CA ASP A 190 6.25 7.78 18.63
C ASP A 190 6.97 9.01 19.21
N LEU A 191 6.39 10.20 19.07
CA LEU A 191 6.95 11.45 19.58
C LEU A 191 6.90 11.52 21.11
N GLU A 192 5.81 11.05 21.73
CA GLU A 192 5.73 10.87 23.19
C GLU A 192 6.88 9.99 23.68
N ALA A 193 7.10 8.86 23.03
CA ALA A 193 8.15 7.92 23.41
C ALA A 193 9.55 8.48 23.16
N ALA A 194 9.73 9.33 22.14
CA ALA A 194 10.99 10.02 21.88
C ALA A 194 11.28 11.15 22.89
N ILE A 195 10.26 11.85 23.39
CA ILE A 195 10.43 13.03 24.25
C ILE A 195 10.41 12.64 25.73
N PHE A 196 9.52 11.72 26.12
CA PHE A 196 9.23 11.37 27.51
C PHE A 196 9.56 9.92 27.88
N GLY A 197 9.96 9.09 26.90
CA GLY A 197 10.29 7.68 27.15
C GLY A 197 9.07 6.79 27.45
N THR A 198 7.86 7.27 27.17
CA THR A 198 6.60 6.54 27.43
C THR A 198 5.74 6.42 26.19
N THR A 199 4.81 5.47 26.21
CA THR A 199 3.76 5.39 25.20
C THR A 199 2.41 5.26 25.88
N LEU A 200 1.53 6.26 25.71
CA LEU A 200 0.31 6.41 26.51
C LEU A 200 0.58 6.36 28.03
N GLY A 201 1.70 6.93 28.45
CA GLY A 201 2.10 6.93 29.86
C GLY A 201 2.61 5.57 30.39
N MET A 202 2.78 4.57 29.53
CA MET A 202 3.46 3.32 29.90
C MET A 202 4.96 3.42 29.63
N SER A 203 5.77 3.05 30.61
CA SER A 203 7.23 2.99 30.51
C SER A 203 7.71 1.76 29.73
N SER A 204 9.02 1.66 29.52
CA SER A 204 9.66 0.49 28.90
C SER A 204 9.53 -0.79 29.72
N SER A 205 9.23 -0.74 31.03
CA SER A 205 8.92 -1.95 31.82
C SER A 205 7.47 -2.41 31.61
N GLY A 206 6.62 -1.59 31.00
CA GLY A 206 5.18 -1.83 30.87
C GLY A 206 4.36 -1.29 32.03
N GLU A 207 4.99 -0.62 32.99
CA GLU A 207 4.33 0.01 34.13
C GLU A 207 3.89 1.43 33.77
N GLY A 208 2.73 1.85 34.30
CA GLY A 208 2.25 3.22 34.16
C GLY A 208 3.12 4.20 34.96
N VAL A 209 3.39 5.38 34.40
CA VAL A 209 4.07 6.47 35.10
C VAL A 209 3.07 7.46 35.69
N GLU A 210 3.41 8.08 36.81
CA GLU A 210 2.58 9.11 37.42
C GLU A 210 2.32 10.28 36.45
N GLY A 211 1.06 10.65 36.27
CA GLY A 211 0.65 11.67 35.29
C GLY A 211 0.82 11.25 33.82
N GLY A 212 1.11 9.98 33.55
CA GLY A 212 1.37 9.45 32.20
C GLY A 212 0.26 9.69 31.18
N HIS A 213 -1.00 9.74 31.64
CA HIS A 213 -2.16 10.01 30.79
C HIS A 213 -2.07 11.35 30.05
N ALA A 214 -1.28 12.32 30.54
CA ALA A 214 -1.14 13.64 29.92
C ALA A 214 0.08 13.75 28.98
N LEU A 215 0.95 12.75 28.91
CA LEU A 215 2.22 12.85 28.19
C LEU A 215 2.02 12.95 26.67
N HIS A 216 1.07 12.21 26.09
CA HIS A 216 0.72 12.35 24.67
C HIS A 216 0.23 13.78 24.34
N MET A 217 -0.61 14.38 25.19
CA MET A 217 -1.06 15.78 25.03
C MET A 217 0.10 16.78 25.14
N ARG A 218 1.05 16.53 26.05
CA ARG A 218 2.26 17.35 26.16
C ARG A 218 3.17 17.19 24.93
N ALA A 219 3.26 16.00 24.35
CA ALA A 219 3.99 15.75 23.12
C ALA A 219 3.37 16.56 21.97
N ILE A 220 2.05 16.45 21.76
CA ILE A 220 1.30 17.25 20.78
C ILE A 220 1.59 18.75 20.97
N ASN A 221 1.42 19.27 22.17
CA ASN A 221 1.64 20.69 22.47
C ASN A 221 3.09 21.13 22.19
N THR A 222 4.06 20.25 22.47
CA THR A 222 5.49 20.50 22.21
C THR A 222 5.79 20.62 20.72
N ILE A 223 5.23 19.71 19.91
CA ILE A 223 5.40 19.72 18.45
C ILE A 223 4.69 20.91 17.81
N ARG A 224 3.47 21.22 18.25
CA ARG A 224 2.75 22.43 17.81
C ARG A 224 3.53 23.70 18.16
N ARG A 225 4.09 23.81 19.36
CA ARG A 225 4.94 24.95 19.77
C ARG A 225 6.23 25.05 18.93
N ALA A 226 6.80 23.93 18.52
CA ALA A 226 7.95 23.90 17.62
C ALA A 226 7.59 24.33 16.19
N GLY A 227 6.30 24.30 15.82
CA GLY A 227 5.82 24.60 14.47
C GLY A 227 5.82 23.39 13.53
N GLY A 228 5.86 22.16 14.08
CA GLY A 228 5.86 20.91 13.32
C GLY A 228 6.98 19.95 13.72
N ILE A 229 6.84 18.70 13.28
CA ILE A 229 7.77 17.58 13.49
C ILE A 229 9.15 17.92 12.95
N ALA A 230 9.25 18.39 11.70
CA ALA A 230 10.54 18.70 11.08
C ALA A 230 11.30 19.80 11.87
N ARG A 231 10.59 20.85 12.28
CA ARG A 231 11.18 21.91 13.13
C ARG A 231 11.56 21.41 14.52
N ALA A 232 10.80 20.48 15.10
CA ALA A 232 11.13 19.88 16.38
C ALA A 232 12.40 19.01 16.30
N VAL A 233 12.63 18.32 15.18
CA VAL A 233 13.87 17.59 14.90
C VAL A 233 15.03 18.55 14.70
N GLU A 234 14.89 19.57 13.85
CA GLU A 234 15.93 20.58 13.60
C GLU A 234 16.40 21.30 14.88
N ARG A 235 15.48 21.55 15.82
CA ARG A 235 15.77 22.19 17.11
C ARG A 235 16.29 21.22 18.16
N GLY A 236 16.43 19.93 17.85
CA GLY A 236 16.88 18.90 18.78
C GLY A 236 15.90 18.60 19.92
N ILE A 237 14.61 18.94 19.77
CA ILE A 237 13.55 18.60 20.73
C ILE A 237 13.20 17.11 20.59
N VAL A 238 13.08 16.65 19.34
CA VAL A 238 12.92 15.24 19.00
C VAL A 238 14.27 14.74 18.50
N LYS A 239 14.85 13.74 19.17
CA LYS A 239 16.22 13.25 18.90
C LYS A 239 16.30 11.80 18.40
N ALA A 240 15.16 11.11 18.38
CA ALA A 240 15.05 9.70 18.01
C ALA A 240 13.58 9.39 17.66
N GLY A 241 13.32 8.15 17.24
CA GLY A 241 11.98 7.69 16.88
C GLY A 241 11.74 7.57 15.39
N ILE A 242 10.58 7.02 15.03
CA ILE A 242 10.14 6.84 13.64
C ILE A 242 10.05 8.19 12.95
N MET A 243 9.38 9.18 13.55
CA MET A 243 9.18 10.50 12.94
C MET A 243 10.51 11.25 12.76
N HIS A 244 11.45 11.08 13.70
CA HIS A 244 12.81 11.58 13.54
C HIS A 244 13.53 10.94 12.34
N ALA A 245 13.51 9.61 12.26
CA ALA A 245 14.17 8.88 11.18
C ALA A 245 13.59 9.25 9.80
N LEU A 246 12.27 9.44 9.69
CA LEU A 246 11.63 9.90 8.47
C LEU A 246 12.15 11.28 8.03
N VAL A 247 12.27 12.24 8.97
CA VAL A 247 12.79 13.59 8.69
C VAL A 247 14.28 13.54 8.31
N GLU A 248 15.09 12.85 9.10
CA GLU A 248 16.54 12.71 8.92
C GLU A 248 16.88 12.10 7.54
N HIS A 249 16.15 11.06 7.14
CA HIS A 249 16.34 10.37 5.86
C HIS A 249 15.49 10.92 4.71
N ARG A 250 14.75 12.02 4.94
CA ARG A 250 13.88 12.67 3.96
C ARG A 250 12.88 11.71 3.31
N VAL A 251 12.36 10.76 4.11
CA VAL A 251 11.31 9.84 3.68
C VAL A 251 9.97 10.56 3.82
N PRO A 252 9.21 10.75 2.74
CA PRO A 252 7.91 11.41 2.82
C PRO A 252 6.92 10.60 3.65
N PHE A 253 6.05 11.30 4.35
CA PHE A 253 4.97 10.67 5.11
C PHE A 253 3.66 11.43 4.99
N VAL A 254 2.55 10.70 5.09
CA VAL A 254 1.20 11.27 5.10
C VAL A 254 0.49 10.83 6.38
N LEU A 255 0.04 11.79 7.17
CA LEU A 255 -0.76 11.57 8.37
C LEU A 255 -2.21 11.95 8.06
N ALA A 256 -3.06 10.97 7.80
CA ALA A 256 -4.49 11.21 7.65
C ALA A 256 -5.14 11.45 9.02
N GLY A 257 -5.99 12.47 9.07
CA GLY A 257 -6.81 12.77 10.23
C GLY A 257 -7.92 11.74 10.44
N SER A 258 -8.31 11.57 11.69
CA SER A 258 -9.46 10.77 12.12
C SER A 258 -10.29 11.53 13.15
N ILE A 259 -11.57 11.20 13.23
CA ILE A 259 -12.52 11.79 14.19
C ILE A 259 -12.13 11.58 15.68
N ARG A 260 -11.15 10.71 15.94
CA ARG A 260 -10.65 10.42 17.29
C ARG A 260 -9.36 11.17 17.65
N ASP A 261 -8.86 12.02 16.76
CA ASP A 261 -7.53 12.59 16.93
C ASP A 261 -7.48 13.66 18.03
N ASP A 262 -6.56 13.46 18.97
CA ASP A 262 -6.17 14.49 19.94
C ASP A 262 -5.21 15.50 19.31
N GLY A 263 -5.43 16.80 19.52
CA GLY A 263 -4.58 17.87 18.98
C GLY A 263 -5.19 18.53 17.75
N PRO A 264 -4.90 18.06 16.51
CA PRO A 264 -3.87 17.08 16.09
C PRO A 264 -2.47 17.70 15.94
N LEU A 265 -1.48 16.91 15.50
CA LEU A 265 -0.18 17.45 15.06
C LEU A 265 -0.33 18.36 13.82
N PRO A 266 0.54 19.37 13.61
CA PRO A 266 0.42 20.30 12.48
C PRO A 266 0.42 19.65 11.10
N GLU A 267 1.12 18.53 10.93
CA GLU A 267 1.24 17.78 9.68
C GLU A 267 0.01 16.94 9.32
N VAL A 268 -0.95 16.80 10.23
CA VAL A 268 -2.13 15.95 10.01
C VAL A 268 -3.10 16.61 9.04
N LEU A 269 -3.45 15.87 7.99
CA LEU A 269 -4.46 16.25 7.01
C LEU A 269 -5.85 15.89 7.55
N SER A 270 -6.54 16.87 8.16
CA SER A 270 -7.88 16.69 8.73
C SER A 270 -8.97 16.51 7.67
N ASP A 271 -8.78 17.08 6.48
CA ASP A 271 -9.64 16.81 5.33
C ASP A 271 -9.32 15.41 4.77
N THR A 272 -10.30 14.52 4.85
CA THR A 272 -10.14 13.11 4.45
C THR A 272 -9.96 12.93 2.95
N LEU A 273 -10.51 13.83 2.12
CA LEU A 273 -10.31 13.80 0.67
C LEU A 273 -8.91 14.30 0.32
N ALA A 274 -8.44 15.37 0.97
CA ALA A 274 -7.07 15.83 0.82
C ALA A 274 -6.06 14.77 1.30
N ALA A 275 -6.35 14.08 2.40
CA ALA A 275 -5.54 12.98 2.90
C ALA A 275 -5.51 11.80 1.92
N GLN A 276 -6.66 11.41 1.36
CA GLN A 276 -6.74 10.39 0.32
C GLN A 276 -5.93 10.80 -0.91
N ASP A 277 -6.01 12.05 -1.35
CA ASP A 277 -5.25 12.57 -2.49
C ASP A 277 -3.74 12.51 -2.25
N ALA A 278 -3.28 12.93 -1.06
CA ALA A 278 -1.88 12.84 -0.67
C ALA A 278 -1.40 11.38 -0.62
N MET A 279 -2.20 10.47 -0.05
CA MET A 279 -1.89 9.04 -0.07
C MET A 279 -1.81 8.50 -1.50
N ARG A 280 -2.75 8.89 -2.37
CA ARG A 280 -2.83 8.42 -3.75
C ARG A 280 -1.61 8.80 -4.58
N GLN A 281 -0.98 9.94 -4.32
CA GLN A 281 0.28 10.33 -4.96
C GLN A 281 1.39 9.29 -4.71
N HIS A 282 1.40 8.66 -3.53
CA HIS A 282 2.35 7.60 -3.19
C HIS A 282 1.89 6.22 -3.68
N THR A 283 0.60 5.88 -3.53
CA THR A 283 0.12 4.55 -3.95
C THR A 283 0.18 4.35 -5.46
N ALA A 284 0.02 5.41 -6.26
CA ALA A 284 0.15 5.37 -7.72
C ALA A 284 1.57 5.04 -8.20
N GLN A 285 2.58 5.22 -7.35
CA GLN A 285 3.99 4.93 -7.64
C GLN A 285 4.50 3.69 -6.90
N ALA A 286 3.70 3.15 -5.98
CA ALA A 286 4.11 2.04 -5.12
C ALA A 286 4.30 0.78 -5.94
N THR A 287 5.37 0.06 -5.65
CA THR A 287 5.67 -1.24 -6.28
C THR A 287 5.67 -2.40 -5.29
N PHE A 288 5.60 -2.07 -4.00
CA PHE A 288 5.49 -2.99 -2.89
C PHE A 288 4.82 -2.27 -1.72
N ALA A 289 4.02 -2.99 -0.95
CA ALA A 289 3.36 -2.44 0.23
C ALA A 289 3.50 -3.34 1.47
N VAL A 290 3.72 -2.74 2.63
CA VAL A 290 3.72 -3.41 3.94
C VAL A 290 2.74 -2.71 4.86
N PHE A 291 1.68 -3.40 5.25
CA PHE A 291 0.65 -2.89 6.17
C PHE A 291 0.85 -3.54 7.53
N VAL A 292 0.94 -2.72 8.59
CA VAL A 292 1.19 -3.20 9.95
C VAL A 292 0.22 -2.57 10.93
N ALA A 293 -0.63 -3.42 11.50
CA ALA A 293 -1.49 -3.14 12.64
C ALA A 293 -2.39 -1.89 12.50
N THR A 294 -3.03 -1.73 11.33
CA THR A 294 -4.00 -0.67 11.08
C THR A 294 -5.09 -1.07 10.08
N ALA A 295 -6.28 -1.40 10.59
CA ALA A 295 -7.40 -1.76 9.72
C ALA A 295 -7.83 -0.62 8.78
N LEU A 296 -8.09 0.57 9.33
CA LEU A 296 -8.64 1.70 8.58
C LEU A 296 -7.70 2.15 7.46
N HIS A 297 -6.42 2.40 7.77
CA HIS A 297 -5.46 2.86 6.77
C HIS A 297 -5.08 1.76 5.79
N ALA A 298 -4.95 0.49 6.22
CA ALA A 298 -4.67 -0.61 5.30
C ALA A 298 -5.79 -0.75 4.27
N ILE A 299 -7.06 -0.73 4.69
CA ILE A 299 -8.20 -0.82 3.76
C ILE A 299 -8.24 0.39 2.82
N ALA A 300 -8.05 1.60 3.34
CA ALA A 300 -8.03 2.81 2.52
C ALA A 300 -6.93 2.74 1.44
N VAL A 301 -5.71 2.35 1.83
CA VAL A 301 -4.57 2.22 0.92
C VAL A 301 -4.76 1.05 -0.05
N GLY A 302 -5.31 -0.09 0.40
CA GLY A 302 -5.64 -1.22 -0.46
C GLY A 302 -6.60 -0.84 -1.60
N ASN A 303 -7.62 -0.02 -1.32
CA ASN A 303 -8.53 0.52 -2.36
C ASN A 303 -7.79 1.41 -3.38
N MET A 304 -6.65 1.99 -2.99
CA MET A 304 -5.85 2.88 -3.82
C MET A 304 -4.64 2.19 -4.48
N LEU A 305 -4.43 0.90 -4.24
CA LEU A 305 -3.33 0.14 -4.85
C LEU A 305 -3.84 -0.66 -6.05
N PRO A 306 -3.09 -0.69 -7.16
CA PRO A 306 -3.30 -1.70 -8.18
C PRO A 306 -2.84 -3.08 -7.70
N ALA A 307 -3.33 -4.14 -8.36
CA ALA A 307 -2.85 -5.49 -8.15
C ALA A 307 -1.48 -5.76 -8.80
N PHE A 308 -1.01 -4.82 -9.62
CA PHE A 308 0.18 -4.96 -10.45
C PHE A 308 0.96 -3.66 -10.54
N VAL A 309 2.20 -3.77 -10.99
CA VAL A 309 3.01 -2.65 -11.47
C VAL A 309 3.67 -3.00 -12.78
N ASP A 310 4.05 -1.96 -13.52
CA ASP A 310 4.81 -2.12 -14.75
C ASP A 310 6.18 -2.74 -14.46
N ALA A 311 6.57 -3.68 -15.32
CA ALA A 311 7.90 -4.26 -15.35
C ALA A 311 8.75 -3.56 -16.43
N PRO A 312 10.08 -3.74 -16.45
CA PRO A 312 10.96 -3.06 -17.40
C PRO A 312 10.70 -3.39 -18.88
N THR A 313 9.97 -4.47 -19.18
CA THR A 313 9.58 -4.81 -20.55
C THR A 313 8.28 -4.10 -20.94
N PRO A 314 8.11 -3.60 -22.19
CA PRO A 314 6.97 -2.78 -22.62
C PRO A 314 5.58 -3.36 -22.29
N ASP A 315 5.44 -4.69 -22.31
CA ASP A 315 4.19 -5.42 -22.01
C ASP A 315 4.25 -6.22 -20.71
N GLY A 316 5.34 -6.07 -19.96
CA GLY A 316 5.53 -6.78 -18.71
C GLY A 316 4.82 -6.04 -17.59
N ILE A 317 3.97 -6.76 -16.87
CA ILE A 317 3.57 -6.35 -15.54
C ILE A 317 3.95 -7.44 -14.56
N ARG A 318 4.10 -7.04 -13.30
CA ARG A 318 4.32 -7.95 -12.18
C ARG A 318 3.31 -7.64 -11.08
N PRO A 319 3.00 -8.60 -10.21
CA PRO A 319 2.14 -8.31 -9.07
C PRO A 319 2.75 -7.22 -8.18
N LEU A 320 1.89 -6.36 -7.65
CA LEU A 320 2.25 -5.46 -6.57
C LEU A 320 2.19 -6.26 -5.27
N THR A 321 3.36 -6.75 -4.83
CA THR A 321 3.47 -7.54 -3.60
C THR A 321 3.02 -6.71 -2.41
N THR A 322 2.02 -7.21 -1.69
CA THR A 322 1.49 -6.57 -0.49
C THR A 322 1.64 -7.53 0.68
N ILE A 323 2.24 -7.09 1.79
CA ILE A 323 2.27 -7.84 3.05
C ILE A 323 1.29 -7.16 3.99
N CYS A 324 0.33 -7.91 4.54
CA CYS A 324 -0.61 -7.39 5.52
C CYS A 324 -0.45 -8.13 6.84
N VAL A 325 -0.14 -7.37 7.89
CA VAL A 325 0.11 -7.87 9.23
C VAL A 325 -0.88 -7.28 10.22
N ASP A 326 -1.61 -8.15 10.90
CA ASP A 326 -2.53 -7.78 11.96
C ASP A 326 -2.64 -8.92 12.98
N GLN A 327 -3.02 -8.61 14.22
CA GLN A 327 -3.21 -9.63 15.25
C GLN A 327 -4.47 -10.49 14.97
N THR A 328 -5.36 -10.02 14.11
CA THR A 328 -6.61 -10.68 13.73
C THR A 328 -6.66 -10.97 12.24
N GLU A 329 -7.40 -12.00 11.83
CA GLU A 329 -7.63 -12.28 10.40
C GLU A 329 -8.41 -11.16 9.69
N PHE A 330 -9.13 -10.32 10.43
CA PHE A 330 -10.12 -9.39 9.89
C PHE A 330 -9.57 -8.50 8.78
N VAL A 331 -8.44 -7.84 9.02
CA VAL A 331 -7.86 -6.89 8.04
C VAL A 331 -7.41 -7.62 6.78
N VAL A 332 -6.74 -8.76 6.95
CA VAL A 332 -6.23 -9.55 5.83
C VAL A 332 -7.38 -10.08 4.98
N THR A 333 -8.43 -10.62 5.61
CA THR A 333 -9.63 -11.09 4.90
C THR A 333 -10.30 -9.93 4.16
N LYS A 334 -10.47 -8.78 4.80
CA LYS A 334 -11.09 -7.60 4.16
C LYS A 334 -10.32 -7.07 2.97
N LEU A 335 -8.99 -7.11 2.99
CA LEU A 335 -8.18 -6.70 1.84
C LEU A 335 -8.33 -7.67 0.67
N LYS A 336 -8.40 -8.98 0.94
CA LYS A 336 -8.65 -9.99 -0.09
C LYS A 336 -10.05 -9.88 -0.68
N ASP A 337 -11.07 -9.65 0.15
CA ASP A 337 -12.45 -9.43 -0.31
C ASP A 337 -12.57 -8.19 -1.22
N ARG A 338 -11.63 -7.24 -1.11
CA ARG A 338 -11.54 -6.02 -1.92
C ARG A 338 -10.55 -6.14 -3.07
N GLY A 339 -10.30 -7.35 -3.57
CA GLY A 339 -9.51 -7.58 -4.77
C GLY A 339 -7.98 -7.60 -4.56
N THR A 340 -7.47 -7.43 -3.33
CA THR A 340 -6.01 -7.51 -3.07
C THR A 340 -5.60 -8.98 -2.85
N HIS A 341 -5.90 -9.85 -3.81
CA HIS A 341 -5.69 -11.30 -3.69
C HIS A 341 -4.20 -11.69 -3.59
N GLN A 342 -3.31 -10.87 -4.13
CA GLN A 342 -1.86 -11.02 -4.06
C GLN A 342 -1.26 -10.69 -2.67
N ALA A 343 -2.09 -10.33 -1.68
CA ALA A 343 -1.61 -10.01 -0.33
C ALA A 343 -1.12 -11.26 0.42
N TYR A 344 0.09 -11.18 0.95
CA TYR A 344 0.64 -12.09 1.95
C TYR A 344 0.11 -11.69 3.32
N GLY A 345 -0.87 -12.46 3.81
CA GLY A 345 -1.43 -12.29 5.14
C GLY A 345 -0.55 -12.91 6.22
N VAL A 346 -0.20 -12.13 7.24
CA VAL A 346 0.52 -12.62 8.42
C VAL A 346 -0.29 -12.25 9.66
N VAL A 347 -0.86 -13.26 10.33
CA VAL A 347 -1.69 -13.02 11.51
C VAL A 347 -0.84 -13.19 12.77
N THR A 348 -0.28 -12.09 13.27
CA THR A 348 0.64 -12.09 14.42
C THR A 348 0.75 -10.70 15.05
N ASN A 349 1.42 -10.61 16.21
CA ASN A 349 1.74 -9.34 16.85
C ASN A 349 2.74 -8.53 15.99
N ALA A 350 2.57 -7.20 15.93
CA ALA A 350 3.46 -6.33 15.17
C ALA A 350 4.94 -6.43 15.60
N GLN A 351 5.22 -6.60 16.89
CA GLN A 351 6.58 -6.79 17.41
C GLN A 351 7.26 -8.00 16.80
N ASP A 352 6.61 -9.16 16.89
CA ASP A 352 7.17 -10.44 16.43
C ASP A 352 7.41 -10.38 14.92
N PHE A 353 6.45 -9.86 14.16
CA PHE A 353 6.62 -9.69 12.72
C PHE A 353 7.81 -8.79 12.38
N MET A 354 7.88 -7.61 12.98
CA MET A 354 8.92 -6.62 12.65
C MET A 354 10.31 -7.14 13.00
N HIS A 355 10.46 -7.74 14.19
CA HIS A 355 11.72 -8.29 14.64
C HIS A 355 12.20 -9.47 13.79
N VAL A 356 11.30 -10.42 13.51
CA VAL A 356 11.64 -11.61 12.69
C VAL A 356 11.89 -11.19 11.24
N LEU A 357 11.07 -10.32 10.65
CA LEU A 357 11.29 -9.85 9.28
C LEU A 357 12.65 -9.16 9.16
N ARG A 358 13.00 -8.27 10.09
CA ARG A 358 14.30 -7.60 10.10
C ARG A 358 15.44 -8.62 10.13
N PHE A 359 15.40 -9.60 11.03
CA PHE A 359 16.41 -10.65 11.12
C PHE A 359 16.62 -11.38 9.78
N TYR A 360 15.53 -11.74 9.10
CA TYR A 360 15.62 -12.41 7.79
C TYR A 360 16.13 -11.47 6.67
N VAL A 361 15.76 -10.19 6.70
CA VAL A 361 16.26 -9.19 5.75
C VAL A 361 17.75 -8.95 5.94
N GLU A 362 18.25 -8.81 7.17
CA GLU A 362 19.68 -8.70 7.48
C GLU A 362 20.45 -9.92 6.95
N ARG A 363 19.93 -11.13 7.15
CA ARG A 363 20.54 -12.35 6.61
C ARG A 363 20.53 -12.41 5.09
N TRP A 364 19.43 -11.98 4.46
CA TRP A 364 19.34 -11.92 3.01
C TRP A 364 20.37 -10.93 2.43
N GLN A 365 20.55 -9.76 3.04
CA GLN A 365 21.57 -8.78 2.65
C GLN A 365 22.99 -9.36 2.76
N GLN A 366 23.29 -10.06 3.87
CA GLN A 366 24.59 -10.71 4.08
C GLN A 366 24.87 -11.78 3.02
N ALA A 367 23.86 -12.59 2.67
CA ALA A 367 23.99 -13.62 1.64
C ALA A 367 24.21 -13.05 0.22
N GLN A 368 23.76 -11.82 -0.04
CA GLN A 368 23.93 -11.12 -1.31
C GLN A 368 25.28 -10.40 -1.42
N THR A 369 26.00 -10.18 -0.31
CA THR A 369 27.30 -9.50 -0.31
C THR A 369 28.40 -10.52 -0.63
N PRO A 370 29.15 -10.39 -1.74
CA PRO A 370 30.20 -11.34 -2.08
C PRO A 370 31.29 -11.37 -1.00
N ALA A 371 31.82 -12.56 -0.71
CA ALA A 371 32.84 -12.81 0.32
C ALA A 371 34.22 -12.17 0.07
N SER A 372 34.34 -11.16 -0.79
CA SER A 372 35.62 -10.57 -1.23
C SER A 372 36.04 -9.28 -0.53
N LEU A 373 35.43 -8.92 0.61
CA LEU A 373 35.84 -7.75 1.41
C LEU A 373 36.21 -8.06 2.87
N VAL A 374 36.49 -9.34 3.17
CA VAL A 374 37.15 -9.73 4.42
C VAL A 374 38.51 -10.33 4.07
N ARG A 375 39.50 -9.46 3.92
CA ARG A 375 40.93 -9.79 4.10
C ARG A 375 41.60 -8.66 4.85
#